data_AF-A0A267DWT5-F1
#
_entry.id   AF-A0A267DWT5-F1
#
_cell.length_a   1.000
_cell.length_b   1.000
_cell.length_c   1.000
_cell.angle_alpha   90.00
_cell.angle_beta   90.00
_cell.angle_gamma   90.00
#
_symmetry.space_group_name_H-M   'P 1'
#
loop_
_entity.id
_entity.type
_entity.pdbx_description
1 polymer ?
#
loop_
_entity_poly.entity_id
_entity_poly.type
_entity_poly.pdbx_seq_one_letter_code
_entity_poly.pdbx_strand_id
1 'polypeptide(L)'
;MQTKVNPTRTGNSRSLPGSRLPLLLLLVLLAVFLCLSSYAPKLSIYQISFPVFNTDDDFADSFARVLQRQQSGRCLHEFNSSLKLPLLRLDSPAELDPKIRTRAAAAWLRSSVDVVFAASVRNAMRGLPGTAQQMRRLADSFRSVAFVFVENDSADDTRRFLTDWRRRDARVRLLGCGGADAACRMNISYSSGRAHRQGWSLPRNQVENRERGIVMSALRNIYLRHIYRQLYRPDRDSLLIVVDPDLSFKPWDLDAILQGLYYFRDRPELQSLCAHTTSHDVIYDNCTLVFQRTRLFSQVSRESTIVSDFNTTAQPPGLPPVKVAGCFQAFTAYRLSHLAEQKLEYGPARGETVCEHLTLARQLMENYLDLGKEVVKENEGGL
;
A
#
# COMPACT_ATOMS: atom_id res chain seq x y z
N MET A 1 13.48 -63.42 -34.07
CA MET A 1 12.55 -63.67 -32.94
C MET A 1 11.20 -63.11 -33.35
N GLN A 2 10.11 -63.87 -33.64
CA GLN A 2 9.52 -65.00 -32.89
C GLN A 2 9.35 -64.65 -31.40
N THR A 3 8.20 -64.69 -30.72
CA THR A 3 6.77 -64.99 -31.04
C THR A 3 5.88 -64.03 -30.19
N LYS A 4 4.54 -64.00 -30.16
CA LYS A 4 3.45 -64.93 -30.57
C LYS A 4 2.14 -64.15 -30.83
N VAL A 5 1.05 -64.84 -31.15
CA VAL A 5 -0.33 -64.32 -31.34
C VAL A 5 -1.33 -65.22 -30.60
N ASN A 6 -2.49 -64.67 -30.20
CA ASN A 6 -3.75 -65.34 -29.79
C ASN A 6 -3.83 -66.10 -28.43
N PRO A 7 -5.04 -66.42 -27.91
CA PRO A 7 -6.33 -65.70 -28.01
C PRO A 7 -7.24 -65.73 -26.73
N THR A 8 -8.37 -65.02 -26.80
CA THR A 8 -9.69 -65.28 -26.15
C THR A 8 -9.81 -65.64 -24.65
N ARG A 9 -10.69 -64.90 -23.94
CA ARG A 9 -11.61 -65.51 -22.96
C ARG A 9 -12.99 -64.84 -22.98
N THR A 10 -14.03 -65.67 -22.91
CA THR A 10 -15.44 -65.33 -23.02
C THR A 10 -16.11 -65.08 -21.66
N GLY A 11 -17.21 -64.31 -21.68
CA GLY A 11 -18.33 -64.46 -20.75
C GLY A 11 -18.23 -63.81 -19.37
N ASN A 12 -19.03 -62.77 -19.13
CA ASN A 12 -20.28 -62.95 -18.37
C ASN A 12 -21.08 -61.65 -18.26
N SER A 13 -22.30 -61.66 -18.80
CA SER A 13 -23.32 -60.66 -18.50
C SER A 13 -23.81 -60.81 -17.06
N ARG A 14 -23.57 -59.81 -16.21
CA ARG A 14 -24.27 -59.66 -14.93
C ARG A 14 -25.09 -58.38 -14.96
N SER A 15 -26.41 -58.54 -14.99
CA SER A 15 -27.38 -57.47 -14.74
C SER A 15 -27.16 -56.88 -13.34
N LEU A 16 -26.84 -55.58 -13.27
CA LEU A 16 -26.80 -54.86 -12.00
C LEU A 16 -28.24 -54.69 -11.48
N PRO A 17 -28.51 -54.92 -10.17
CA PRO A 17 -29.83 -54.71 -9.60
C PRO A 17 -30.17 -53.22 -9.60
N GLY A 18 -31.44 -52.90 -9.90
CA GLY A 18 -31.92 -51.52 -10.01
C GLY A 18 -31.67 -50.71 -8.75
N SER A 19 -30.90 -49.63 -8.87
CA SER A 19 -30.50 -48.73 -7.80
C SER A 19 -31.68 -47.87 -7.31
N ARG A 20 -32.53 -48.43 -6.44
CA ARG A 20 -33.50 -47.67 -5.63
C ARG A 20 -32.82 -46.86 -4.51
N LEU A 21 -31.83 -46.05 -4.87
CA LEU A 21 -31.13 -45.14 -3.96
C LEU A 21 -30.99 -43.65 -4.39
N PRO A 22 -31.83 -43.06 -5.27
CA PRO A 22 -31.76 -41.62 -5.53
C PRO A 22 -32.51 -40.78 -4.48
N LEU A 23 -33.65 -41.25 -3.95
CA LEU A 23 -34.58 -40.37 -3.24
C LEU A 23 -34.14 -39.99 -1.82
N LEU A 24 -33.66 -40.96 -1.03
CA LEU A 24 -33.26 -40.70 0.36
C LEU A 24 -32.00 -39.82 0.44
N LEU A 25 -31.03 -40.06 -0.46
CA LEU A 25 -29.82 -39.24 -0.54
C LEU A 25 -30.14 -37.81 -1.00
N LEU A 26 -31.05 -37.66 -1.97
CA LEU A 26 -31.52 -36.34 -2.43
C LEU A 26 -32.26 -35.59 -1.30
N LEU A 27 -33.11 -36.27 -0.52
CA LEU A 27 -33.80 -35.66 0.63
C LEU A 27 -32.83 -35.25 1.75
N VAL A 28 -31.81 -36.06 2.04
CA VAL A 28 -30.76 -35.69 3.01
C VAL A 28 -29.95 -34.49 2.50
N LEU A 29 -29.56 -34.46 1.23
CA LEU A 29 -28.86 -33.31 0.63
C LEU A 29 -29.73 -32.05 0.63
N LEU A 30 -31.03 -32.16 0.35
CA LEU A 30 -31.97 -31.04 0.40
C LEU A 30 -32.17 -30.53 1.83
N ALA A 31 -32.27 -31.42 2.81
CA ALA A 31 -32.36 -31.06 4.23
C ALA A 31 -31.08 -30.38 4.74
N VAL A 32 -29.90 -30.88 4.35
CA VAL A 32 -28.61 -30.22 4.64
C VAL A 32 -28.54 -28.84 3.99
N PHE A 33 -28.97 -28.70 2.73
CA PHE A 33 -29.00 -27.41 2.04
C PHE A 33 -29.95 -26.41 2.73
N LEU A 34 -31.15 -26.85 3.13
CA LEU A 34 -32.13 -26.02 3.83
C LEU A 34 -31.66 -25.62 5.25
N CYS A 35 -31.02 -26.53 5.98
CA CYS A 35 -30.39 -26.22 7.26
C CYS A 35 -29.23 -25.22 7.11
N LEU A 36 -28.39 -25.36 6.08
CA LEU A 36 -27.30 -24.43 5.79
C LEU A 36 -27.81 -23.06 5.33
N SER A 37 -28.89 -22.99 4.53
CA SER A 37 -29.52 -21.71 4.16
C SER A 37 -30.19 -21.02 5.34
N SER A 38 -30.69 -21.79 6.31
CA SER A 38 -31.24 -21.28 7.58
C SER A 38 -30.14 -20.79 8.55
N TYR A 39 -28.91 -21.26 8.36
CA TYR A 39 -27.70 -20.83 9.07
C TYR A 39 -26.88 -19.78 8.31
N ALA A 40 -27.45 -19.14 7.29
CA ALA A 40 -26.93 -17.87 6.81
C ALA A 40 -26.88 -16.89 8.00
N PRO A 41 -25.69 -16.46 8.48
CA PRO A 41 -25.64 -15.51 9.57
C PRO A 41 -26.38 -14.25 9.11
N LYS A 42 -27.18 -13.65 10.00
CA LYS A 42 -27.72 -12.30 9.80
C LYS A 42 -26.53 -11.35 9.69
N LEU A 43 -26.03 -11.18 8.47
CA LEU A 43 -25.15 -10.08 8.09
C LEU A 43 -25.96 -8.83 8.38
N SER A 44 -25.66 -8.22 9.53
CA SER A 44 -26.14 -6.88 9.85
C SER A 44 -25.58 -5.97 8.76
N ILE A 45 -26.43 -5.64 7.79
CA ILE A 45 -26.09 -4.72 6.72
C ILE A 45 -25.80 -3.40 7.42
N TYR A 46 -24.53 -2.97 7.37
CA TYR A 46 -24.06 -1.77 8.04
C TYR A 46 -24.93 -0.57 7.60
N GLN A 47 -25.86 -0.14 8.46
CA GLN A 47 -26.55 1.13 8.28
C GLN A 47 -25.58 2.26 8.67
N ILE A 48 -24.72 2.62 7.72
CA ILE A 48 -23.90 3.82 7.84
C ILE A 48 -24.63 4.94 7.11
N SER A 49 -25.32 5.77 7.88
CA SER A 49 -26.08 6.92 7.37
C SER A 49 -25.12 8.06 7.03
N PHE A 50 -24.76 8.18 5.76
CA PHE A 50 -23.94 9.30 5.27
C PHE A 50 -24.81 10.38 4.60
N PRO A 51 -24.53 11.68 4.83
CA PRO A 51 -25.07 12.75 4.00
C PRO A 51 -24.49 12.64 2.57
N VAL A 52 -25.38 12.56 1.57
CA VAL A 52 -24.99 12.41 0.17
C VAL A 52 -24.26 13.67 -0.32
N PHE A 53 -22.95 13.57 -0.52
CA PHE A 53 -22.14 14.62 -1.13
C PHE A 53 -21.66 14.19 -2.52
N ASN A 54 -21.94 15.03 -3.51
CA ASN A 54 -21.78 14.70 -4.93
C ASN A 54 -20.32 14.89 -5.40
N THR A 55 -19.44 14.01 -4.94
CA THR A 55 -18.07 13.80 -5.46
C THR A 55 -17.82 12.31 -5.60
N ASP A 56 -17.51 11.83 -6.81
CA ASP A 56 -17.60 10.42 -7.27
C ASP A 56 -16.67 9.37 -6.60
N ASP A 57 -16.13 9.64 -5.40
CA ASP A 57 -15.35 8.72 -4.58
C ASP A 57 -15.57 9.02 -3.07
N ASP A 58 -16.81 8.91 -2.58
CA ASP A 58 -17.11 9.00 -1.14
C ASP A 58 -16.40 7.88 -0.34
N PHE A 59 -16.13 8.16 0.94
CA PHE A 59 -15.54 7.20 1.88
C PHE A 59 -16.41 5.94 2.02
N ALA A 60 -17.74 6.08 2.01
CA ALA A 60 -18.69 4.98 2.07
C ALA A 60 -18.42 3.92 0.97
N ASP A 61 -18.35 4.36 -0.29
CA ASP A 61 -18.06 3.51 -1.44
C ASP A 61 -16.65 2.91 -1.39
N SER A 62 -15.68 3.69 -0.91
CA SER A 62 -14.31 3.21 -0.72
C SER A 62 -14.26 2.06 0.28
N PHE A 63 -14.94 2.23 1.42
CA PHE A 63 -15.00 1.26 2.51
C PHE A 63 -15.74 -0.01 2.07
N ALA A 64 -16.89 0.14 1.41
CA ALA A 64 -17.65 -0.98 0.85
C ALA A 64 -16.83 -1.80 -0.15
N ARG A 65 -16.03 -1.15 -1.01
CA ARG A 65 -15.12 -1.83 -1.96
C ARG A 65 -14.03 -2.64 -1.27
N VAL A 66 -13.39 -2.09 -0.23
CA VAL A 66 -12.37 -2.84 0.54
C VAL A 66 -13.00 -4.08 1.19
N LEU A 67 -14.19 -3.96 1.79
CA LEU A 67 -14.93 -5.10 2.35
C LEU A 67 -15.31 -6.14 1.28
N GLN A 68 -15.78 -5.70 0.11
CA GLN A 68 -16.11 -6.60 -1.00
C GLN A 68 -14.88 -7.40 -1.47
N ARG A 69 -13.72 -6.75 -1.63
CA ARG A 69 -12.47 -7.42 -2.02
C ARG A 69 -11.99 -8.42 -0.97
N GLN A 70 -12.16 -8.12 0.32
CA GLN A 70 -11.91 -9.08 1.41
C GLN A 70 -12.82 -10.31 1.34
N GLN A 71 -14.11 -10.11 1.09
CA GLN A 71 -15.09 -11.19 0.98
C GLN A 71 -14.83 -12.08 -0.24
N SER A 72 -14.42 -11.49 -1.37
CA SER A 72 -14.17 -12.21 -2.62
C SER A 72 -12.77 -12.83 -2.73
N GLY A 73 -11.94 -12.77 -1.69
CA GLY A 73 -10.54 -13.24 -1.73
C GLY A 73 -9.62 -12.45 -2.68
N ARG A 74 -10.05 -11.30 -3.20
CA ARG A 74 -9.25 -10.46 -4.14
C ARG A 74 -8.24 -9.54 -3.42
N CYS A 75 -8.02 -9.79 -2.13
CA CYS A 75 -6.91 -9.27 -1.33
C CYS A 75 -5.88 -10.37 -1.00
N LEU A 76 -5.94 -11.54 -1.65
CA LEU A 76 -4.92 -12.57 -1.49
C LEU A 76 -3.71 -12.23 -2.37
N HIS A 77 -2.52 -12.34 -1.79
CA HIS A 77 -1.25 -12.04 -2.45
C HIS A 77 -0.40 -13.32 -2.51
N GLU A 78 0.04 -13.71 -3.69
CA GLU A 78 1.02 -14.79 -3.86
C GLU A 78 2.42 -14.20 -3.98
N PHE A 79 3.16 -14.19 -2.86
CA PHE A 79 4.59 -13.91 -2.89
C PHE A 79 5.37 -15.22 -2.98
N ASN A 80 6.15 -15.40 -4.05
CA ASN A 80 7.04 -16.55 -4.18
C ASN A 80 8.23 -16.42 -3.21
N SER A 81 8.07 -16.98 -2.01
CA SER A 81 9.06 -16.96 -0.94
C SER A 81 10.34 -17.73 -1.23
N SER A 82 10.40 -18.51 -2.32
CA SER A 82 11.58 -19.29 -2.73
C SER A 82 12.56 -18.51 -3.61
N LEU A 83 12.17 -17.35 -4.13
CA LEU A 83 13.03 -16.51 -4.98
C LEU A 83 14.05 -15.76 -4.12
N LYS A 84 15.36 -16.04 -4.25
CA LYS A 84 16.39 -15.18 -3.65
C LYS A 84 16.29 -13.77 -4.23
N LEU A 85 16.19 -12.77 -3.37
CA LEU A 85 15.98 -11.38 -3.78
C LEU A 85 17.31 -10.74 -4.21
N PRO A 86 17.49 -10.37 -5.50
CA PRO A 86 18.72 -9.72 -5.94
C PRO A 86 18.80 -8.30 -5.37
N LEU A 87 20.01 -7.92 -4.92
CA LEU A 87 20.38 -6.51 -4.87
C LEU A 87 20.29 -5.94 -6.28
N LEU A 88 19.78 -4.71 -6.40
CA LEU A 88 19.83 -3.97 -7.65
C LEU A 88 21.31 -3.77 -8.00
N ARG A 89 21.79 -4.25 -9.15
CA ARG A 89 23.22 -4.12 -9.48
C ARG A 89 23.56 -2.72 -9.96
N LEU A 90 24.77 -2.28 -9.66
CA LEU A 90 25.42 -1.16 -10.32
C LEU A 90 26.35 -1.81 -11.36
N ASP A 91 25.97 -1.71 -12.62
CA ASP A 91 26.55 -2.47 -13.73
C ASP A 91 27.71 -1.71 -14.42
N SER A 92 28.00 -0.47 -14.00
CA SER A 92 29.20 0.27 -14.45
C SER A 92 29.88 1.10 -13.35
N PRO A 93 31.18 1.44 -13.49
CA PRO A 93 31.87 2.34 -12.56
C PRO A 93 31.25 3.75 -12.48
N ALA A 94 30.62 4.22 -13.56
CA ALA A 94 29.91 5.51 -13.55
C ALA A 94 28.66 5.47 -12.67
N GLU A 95 28.01 4.31 -12.53
CA GLU A 95 26.87 4.13 -11.64
C GLU A 95 27.27 4.07 -10.16
N LEU A 96 28.55 3.89 -9.83
CA LEU A 96 29.03 3.99 -8.45
C LEU A 96 29.05 5.45 -7.96
N ASP A 97 29.27 6.43 -8.85
CA ASP A 97 29.33 7.84 -8.47
C ASP A 97 27.92 8.41 -8.15
N PRO A 98 27.64 8.80 -6.89
CA PRO A 98 26.37 9.42 -6.53
C PRO A 98 26.06 10.69 -7.33
N LYS A 99 27.07 11.49 -7.70
CA LYS A 99 26.90 12.73 -8.46
C LYS A 99 26.53 12.47 -9.92
N ILE A 100 26.91 11.31 -10.48
CA ILE A 100 26.40 10.88 -11.79
C ILE A 100 24.94 10.49 -11.64
N ARG A 101 24.59 9.61 -10.68
CA ARG A 101 23.19 9.20 -10.45
C ARG A 101 22.25 10.39 -10.22
N THR A 102 22.59 11.32 -9.32
CA THR A 102 21.78 12.53 -9.04
C THR A 102 21.53 13.36 -10.30
N ARG A 103 22.59 13.68 -11.08
CA ARG A 103 22.46 14.49 -12.29
C ARG A 103 21.63 13.79 -13.36
N ALA A 104 21.83 12.49 -13.54
CA ALA A 104 21.13 11.71 -14.55
C ALA A 104 19.65 11.50 -14.20
N ALA A 105 19.33 11.35 -12.90
CA ALA A 105 17.96 11.33 -12.40
C ALA A 105 17.29 12.70 -12.59
N ALA A 106 17.93 13.79 -12.16
CA ALA A 106 17.37 15.15 -12.30
C ALA A 106 17.11 15.54 -13.76
N ALA A 107 17.98 15.13 -14.69
CA ALA A 107 17.79 15.36 -16.13
C ALA A 107 16.59 14.58 -16.69
N TRP A 108 16.43 13.30 -16.32
CA TRP A 108 15.29 12.47 -16.72
C TRP A 108 13.98 12.99 -16.12
N LEU A 109 13.93 13.17 -14.80
CA LEU A 109 12.74 13.64 -14.09
C LEU A 109 12.20 14.96 -14.67
N ARG A 110 13.08 15.93 -14.91
CA ARG A 110 12.70 17.26 -15.44
C ARG A 110 12.25 17.22 -16.90
N SER A 111 12.74 16.28 -17.71
CA SER A 111 12.44 16.22 -19.15
C SER A 111 11.25 15.33 -19.50
N SER A 112 11.04 14.21 -18.80
CA SER A 112 10.03 13.21 -19.21
C SER A 112 9.03 12.78 -18.14
N VAL A 113 9.24 13.09 -16.85
CA VAL A 113 8.46 12.47 -15.75
C VAL A 113 7.48 13.44 -15.11
N ASP A 114 6.20 13.08 -15.13
CA ASP A 114 5.17 13.73 -14.32
C ASP A 114 5.11 13.07 -12.93
N VAL A 115 4.88 13.83 -11.87
CA VAL A 115 4.73 13.28 -10.51
C VAL A 115 3.41 13.67 -9.86
N VAL A 116 2.79 12.70 -9.19
CA VAL A 116 1.72 12.96 -8.25
C VAL A 116 2.20 12.66 -6.85
N PHE A 117 2.20 13.66 -5.98
CA PHE A 117 2.33 13.43 -4.55
C PHE A 117 0.96 13.13 -3.95
N ALA A 118 0.85 12.13 -3.08
CA ALA A 118 -0.40 11.77 -2.42
C ALA A 118 -0.23 11.53 -0.91
N ALA A 119 -1.23 11.96 -0.13
CA ALA A 119 -1.25 11.74 1.31
C ALA A 119 -2.69 11.65 1.86
N SER A 120 -2.91 10.79 2.85
CA SER A 120 -4.08 10.84 3.73
C SER A 120 -3.74 11.70 4.95
N VAL A 121 -4.56 12.71 5.27
CA VAL A 121 -4.23 13.77 6.23
C VAL A 121 -5.28 13.87 7.33
N ARG A 122 -4.83 13.85 8.59
CA ARG A 122 -5.68 14.13 9.75
C ARG A 122 -4.87 14.67 10.92
N ASN A 123 -5.28 15.81 11.47
CA ASN A 123 -4.56 16.56 12.51
C ASN A 123 -3.03 16.50 12.34
N ALA A 124 -2.57 16.90 11.16
CA ALA A 124 -1.19 16.79 10.73
C ALA A 124 -0.44 18.11 10.86
N MET A 125 -1.05 19.18 11.40
CA MET A 125 -0.54 20.55 11.30
C MET A 125 0.87 20.73 11.85
N ARG A 126 1.31 19.89 12.79
CA ARG A 126 2.67 19.86 13.33
C ARG A 126 3.74 19.50 12.27
N GLY A 127 3.48 18.51 11.41
CA GLY A 127 4.41 18.03 10.39
C GLY A 127 4.14 18.61 9.00
N LEU A 128 2.86 18.83 8.68
CA LEU A 128 2.37 19.14 7.34
C LEU A 128 3.03 20.37 6.68
N PRO A 129 3.31 21.51 7.35
CA PRO A 129 4.00 22.64 6.72
C PRO A 129 5.43 22.32 6.28
N GLY A 130 6.18 21.58 7.10
CA GLY A 130 7.52 21.11 6.77
C GLY A 130 7.48 20.12 5.61
N THR A 131 6.65 19.09 5.73
CA THR A 131 6.43 18.09 4.67
C THR A 131 6.00 18.74 3.35
N ALA A 132 5.08 19.70 3.38
CA ALA A 132 4.66 20.48 2.20
C ALA A 132 5.81 21.25 1.55
N GLN A 133 6.70 21.86 2.35
CA GLN A 133 7.89 22.53 1.84
C GLN A 133 8.83 21.53 1.15
N GLN A 134 9.06 20.35 1.75
CA GLN A 134 9.93 19.33 1.15
C GLN A 134 9.33 18.75 -0.15
N MET A 135 8.03 18.49 -0.18
CA MET A 135 7.30 18.06 -1.38
C MET A 135 7.45 19.06 -2.52
N ARG A 136 7.38 20.38 -2.24
CA ARG A 136 7.62 21.43 -3.25
C ARG A 136 9.06 21.44 -3.74
N ARG A 137 10.06 21.41 -2.83
CA ARG A 137 11.49 21.34 -3.20
C ARG A 137 11.78 20.16 -4.13
N LEU A 138 11.20 18.99 -3.84
CA LEU A 138 11.37 17.79 -4.67
C LEU A 138 10.61 17.92 -6.00
N ALA A 139 9.42 18.52 -6.01
CA ALA A 139 8.61 18.72 -7.21
C ALA A 139 9.32 19.54 -8.31
N ASP A 140 10.20 20.48 -7.95
CA ASP A 140 11.00 21.28 -8.89
C ASP A 140 12.03 20.44 -9.70
N SER A 141 12.16 19.15 -9.37
CA SER A 141 12.96 18.17 -10.13
C SER A 141 12.19 17.49 -11.26
N PHE A 142 10.87 17.67 -11.38
CA PHE A 142 10.00 16.93 -12.30
C PHE A 142 9.47 17.82 -13.44
N ARG A 143 9.04 17.20 -14.55
CA ARG A 143 8.44 17.91 -15.70
C ARG A 143 7.13 18.60 -15.31
N SER A 144 6.28 17.90 -14.56
CA SER A 144 5.07 18.48 -13.97
C SER A 144 4.70 17.79 -12.67
N VAL A 145 3.88 18.45 -11.86
CA VAL A 145 3.48 17.97 -10.53
C VAL A 145 2.00 18.19 -10.26
N ALA A 146 1.37 17.24 -9.57
CA ALA A 146 0.13 17.41 -8.82
C ALA A 146 0.33 17.00 -7.35
N PHE A 147 -0.46 17.58 -6.45
CA PHE A 147 -0.52 17.20 -5.03
C PHE A 147 -1.96 16.78 -4.71
N VAL A 148 -2.17 15.59 -4.15
CA VAL A 148 -3.51 15.03 -3.88
C VAL A 148 -3.62 14.64 -2.41
N PHE A 149 -4.40 15.40 -1.65
CA PHE A 149 -4.65 15.18 -0.24
C PHE A 149 -6.05 14.61 -0.03
N VAL A 150 -6.18 13.53 0.74
CA VAL A 150 -7.46 13.04 1.27
C VAL A 150 -7.50 13.41 2.73
N GLU A 151 -8.35 14.35 3.11
CA GLU A 151 -8.51 14.76 4.50
C GLU A 151 -9.68 14.02 5.16
N ASN A 152 -9.51 13.60 6.42
CA ASN A 152 -10.59 13.00 7.21
C ASN A 152 -10.61 13.48 8.66
N ASP A 153 -11.70 14.14 9.09
CA ASP A 153 -11.98 14.47 10.49
C ASP A 153 -10.83 15.20 11.24
N SER A 154 -10.24 16.24 10.61
CA SER A 154 -9.32 17.18 11.27
C SER A 154 -10.07 18.17 12.17
N ALA A 155 -9.49 18.45 13.33
CA ALA A 155 -9.93 19.41 14.34
C ALA A 155 -8.85 20.46 14.69
N ASP A 156 -7.64 20.31 14.16
CA ASP A 156 -6.59 21.34 14.18
C ASP A 156 -6.60 22.22 12.91
N ASP A 157 -5.59 23.06 12.74
CA ASP A 157 -5.45 23.98 11.60
C ASP A 157 -5.11 23.29 10.25
N THR A 158 -5.05 21.95 10.18
CA THR A 158 -4.78 21.17 8.94
C THR A 158 -5.70 21.60 7.81
N ARG A 159 -7.02 21.73 8.06
CA ARG A 159 -8.00 22.14 7.04
C ARG A 159 -7.66 23.50 6.45
N ARG A 160 -7.39 24.48 7.33
CA ARG A 160 -7.05 25.86 6.93
C ARG A 160 -5.80 25.85 6.05
N PHE A 161 -4.75 25.16 6.48
CA PHE A 161 -3.50 25.05 5.72
C PHE A 161 -3.70 24.43 4.32
N LEU A 162 -4.42 23.31 4.22
CA LEU A 162 -4.67 22.63 2.94
C LEU A 162 -5.54 23.47 2.00
N THR A 163 -6.61 24.09 2.51
CA THR A 163 -7.46 25.00 1.74
C THR A 163 -6.68 26.22 1.24
N ASP A 164 -5.86 26.85 2.09
CA ASP A 164 -5.05 28.00 1.69
C ASP A 164 -3.90 27.64 0.75
N TRP A 165 -3.36 26.42 0.80
CA TRP A 165 -2.43 25.95 -0.22
C TRP A 165 -3.18 25.72 -1.56
N ARG A 166 -4.33 25.04 -1.54
CA ARG A 166 -5.16 24.83 -2.74
C ARG A 166 -5.57 26.12 -3.43
N ARG A 167 -5.92 27.18 -2.68
CA ARG A 167 -6.25 28.50 -3.23
C ARG A 167 -5.06 29.17 -3.94
N ARG A 168 -3.83 28.90 -3.49
CA ARG A 168 -2.59 29.49 -4.03
C ARG A 168 -1.90 28.65 -5.10
N ASP A 169 -2.22 27.35 -5.19
CA ASP A 169 -1.56 26.41 -6.11
C ASP A 169 -2.60 25.50 -6.78
N ALA A 170 -2.92 25.80 -8.04
CA ALA A 170 -3.89 25.06 -8.85
C ALA A 170 -3.48 23.61 -9.17
N ARG A 171 -2.29 23.16 -8.75
CA ARG A 171 -1.83 21.75 -8.85
C ARG A 171 -2.27 20.92 -7.64
N VAL A 172 -2.77 21.55 -6.58
CA VAL A 172 -3.27 20.88 -5.37
C VAL A 172 -4.73 20.45 -5.55
N ARG A 173 -5.03 19.23 -5.12
CA ARG A 173 -6.37 18.63 -5.03
C ARG A 173 -6.60 18.27 -3.57
N LEU A 174 -7.72 18.73 -3.02
CA LEU A 174 -8.19 18.38 -1.68
C LEU A 174 -9.47 17.56 -1.84
N LEU A 175 -9.39 16.31 -1.40
CA LEU A 175 -10.42 15.27 -1.46
C LEU A 175 -10.82 14.87 -0.03
N GLY A 176 -11.85 14.02 0.08
CA GLY A 176 -12.37 13.57 1.37
C GLY A 176 -13.55 14.42 1.83
N CYS A 177 -13.59 14.82 3.10
CA CYS A 177 -14.74 15.52 3.64
C CYS A 177 -14.77 17.04 3.37
N GLY A 178 -15.99 17.58 3.37
CA GLY A 178 -16.30 19.00 3.28
C GLY A 178 -16.05 19.61 1.89
N GLY A 179 -16.96 20.48 1.46
CA GLY A 179 -16.69 21.40 0.35
C GLY A 179 -15.47 22.29 0.62
N ALA A 180 -15.00 23.02 -0.40
CA ALA A 180 -13.69 23.71 -0.42
C ALA A 180 -13.33 24.47 0.88
N ASP A 181 -14.31 25.12 1.50
CA ASP A 181 -14.15 25.99 2.67
C ASP A 181 -14.92 25.49 3.91
N ALA A 182 -15.55 24.31 3.84
CA ALA A 182 -16.28 23.71 4.95
C ALA A 182 -15.37 22.88 5.87
N ALA A 183 -15.79 22.72 7.13
CA ALA A 183 -15.13 21.81 8.08
C ALA A 183 -15.20 20.36 7.59
N CYS A 184 -14.09 19.64 7.67
CA CYS A 184 -14.00 18.24 7.22
C CYS A 184 -14.62 17.31 8.27
N ARG A 185 -15.79 16.73 7.99
CA ARG A 185 -16.42 15.67 8.80
C ARG A 185 -16.84 14.48 7.94
N MET A 186 -16.19 13.33 8.11
CA MET A 186 -16.62 12.00 7.67
C MET A 186 -17.32 11.23 8.80
N ASN A 187 -17.05 11.57 10.07
CA ASN A 187 -17.61 10.91 11.26
C ASN A 187 -17.30 9.39 11.34
N ILE A 188 -16.10 8.98 10.92
CA ILE A 188 -15.74 7.55 10.84
C ILE A 188 -15.78 6.91 12.24
N SER A 189 -16.49 5.77 12.36
CA SER A 189 -16.61 5.00 13.61
C SER A 189 -16.34 3.51 13.37
N TYR A 190 -15.82 2.84 14.39
CA TYR A 190 -15.65 1.39 14.44
C TYR A 190 -16.99 0.68 14.69
N SER A 191 -17.07 -0.63 14.44
CA SER A 191 -18.26 -1.43 14.77
C SER A 191 -18.56 -1.49 16.28
N SER A 192 -17.57 -1.17 17.13
CA SER A 192 -17.74 -0.96 18.57
C SER A 192 -18.50 0.34 18.92
N GLY A 193 -18.84 1.17 17.93
CA GLY A 193 -19.40 2.52 18.13
C GLY A 193 -18.35 3.57 18.55
N ARG A 194 -17.10 3.18 18.80
CA ARG A 194 -16.04 4.13 19.13
C ARG A 194 -15.62 4.89 17.86
N ALA A 195 -15.58 6.22 17.96
CA ALA A 195 -15.09 7.08 16.89
C ALA A 195 -13.64 6.73 16.53
N HIS A 196 -13.33 6.66 15.23
CA HIS A 196 -11.98 6.47 14.74
C HIS A 196 -11.12 7.68 15.13
N ARG A 197 -9.96 7.42 15.74
CA ARG A 197 -8.97 8.43 16.16
C ARG A 197 -7.55 8.00 15.73
N GLN A 198 -6.72 8.98 15.39
CA GLN A 198 -5.31 8.78 15.03
C GLN A 198 -4.44 8.43 16.25
N GLY A 199 -3.20 8.01 16.00
CA GLY A 199 -2.23 7.68 17.05
C GLY A 199 -2.06 6.17 17.22
N TRP A 200 -0.79 5.73 17.25
CA TRP A 200 -0.40 4.33 17.40
C TRP A 200 -0.70 3.81 18.82
N SER A 201 -0.53 4.64 19.84
CA SER A 201 -0.67 4.32 21.26
C SER A 201 -2.11 4.22 21.78
N LEU A 202 -3.12 4.57 20.96
CA LEU A 202 -4.51 4.49 21.41
C LEU A 202 -4.96 3.04 21.65
N PRO A 203 -5.53 2.72 22.82
CA PRO A 203 -5.99 1.37 23.13
C PRO A 203 -7.16 0.98 22.22
N ARG A 204 -6.93 -0.09 21.45
CA ARG A 204 -7.87 -0.69 20.49
C ARG A 204 -7.96 -2.19 20.74
N ASN A 205 -9.17 -2.73 20.68
CA ASN A 205 -9.38 -4.17 20.69
C ASN A 205 -8.98 -4.80 19.33
N GLN A 206 -9.00 -6.13 19.22
CA GLN A 206 -8.57 -6.82 17.99
C GLN A 206 -9.44 -6.48 16.77
N VAL A 207 -10.73 -6.22 16.95
CA VAL A 207 -11.66 -5.84 15.86
C VAL A 207 -11.34 -4.44 15.37
N GLU A 208 -11.22 -3.46 16.28
CA GLU A 208 -10.87 -2.06 15.96
C GLU A 208 -9.49 -1.93 15.29
N ASN A 209 -8.53 -2.81 15.63
CA ASN A 209 -7.24 -2.87 14.96
C ASN A 209 -7.34 -3.37 13.51
N ARG A 210 -8.19 -4.37 13.22
CA ARG A 210 -8.48 -4.79 11.83
C ARG A 210 -9.22 -3.70 11.07
N GLU A 211 -10.25 -3.12 11.69
CA GLU A 211 -11.05 -2.05 11.07
C GLU A 211 -10.24 -0.79 10.79
N ARG A 212 -9.24 -0.45 11.63
CA ARG A 212 -8.28 0.64 11.32
C ARG A 212 -7.62 0.42 9.95
N GLY A 213 -7.12 -0.78 9.66
CA GLY A 213 -6.48 -1.09 8.38
C GLY A 213 -7.45 -0.97 7.20
N ILE A 214 -8.72 -1.33 7.39
CA ILE A 214 -9.79 -1.18 6.38
C ILE A 214 -10.11 0.31 6.15
N VAL A 215 -10.30 1.09 7.22
CA VAL A 215 -10.54 2.55 7.17
C VAL A 215 -9.40 3.26 6.45
N MET A 216 -8.15 3.00 6.83
CA MET A 216 -7.00 3.66 6.20
C MET A 216 -6.80 3.22 4.74
N SER A 217 -7.05 1.96 4.40
CA SER A 217 -7.09 1.50 3.00
C SER A 217 -8.15 2.25 2.20
N ALA A 218 -9.36 2.39 2.76
CA ALA A 218 -10.44 3.13 2.14
C ALA A 218 -10.07 4.61 1.91
N LEU A 219 -9.43 5.29 2.88
CA LEU A 219 -8.95 6.66 2.70
C LEU A 219 -7.90 6.78 1.59
N ARG A 220 -6.89 5.89 1.58
CA ARG A 220 -5.84 5.89 0.55
C ARG A 220 -6.39 5.56 -0.84
N ASN A 221 -7.42 4.71 -0.94
CA ASN A 221 -8.08 4.38 -2.20
C ASN A 221 -8.90 5.52 -2.81
N ILE A 222 -9.25 6.58 -2.05
CA ILE A 222 -9.88 7.77 -2.62
C ILE A 222 -8.89 8.52 -3.51
N TYR A 223 -7.65 8.75 -3.06
CA TYR A 223 -6.65 9.39 -3.93
C TYR A 223 -6.24 8.49 -5.09
N LEU A 224 -6.06 7.17 -4.89
CA LEU A 224 -5.67 6.29 -5.99
C LEU A 224 -6.69 6.32 -7.14
N ARG A 225 -7.99 6.20 -6.82
CA ARG A 225 -9.06 6.25 -7.84
C ARG A 225 -9.11 7.62 -8.53
N HIS A 226 -8.98 8.73 -7.79
CA HIS A 226 -8.87 10.06 -8.39
C HIS A 226 -7.67 10.16 -9.36
N ILE A 227 -6.49 9.69 -8.95
CA ILE A 227 -5.26 9.71 -9.74
C ILE A 227 -5.43 8.89 -11.03
N TYR A 228 -5.93 7.65 -10.93
CA TYR A 228 -6.13 6.77 -12.09
C TYR A 228 -7.16 7.29 -13.09
N ARG A 229 -8.14 8.09 -12.64
CA ARG A 229 -9.20 8.67 -13.48
C ARG A 229 -8.79 10.00 -14.11
N GLN A 230 -8.10 10.86 -13.36
CA GLN A 230 -7.94 12.28 -13.71
C GLN A 230 -6.50 12.69 -14.06
N LEU A 231 -5.49 11.98 -13.53
CA LEU A 231 -4.09 12.42 -13.60
C LEU A 231 -3.18 11.45 -14.37
N TYR A 232 -3.44 10.15 -14.32
CA TYR A 232 -2.67 9.16 -15.08
C TYR A 232 -2.85 9.32 -16.60
N ARG A 233 -1.75 9.26 -17.33
CA ARG A 233 -1.67 9.32 -18.79
C ARG A 233 -0.79 8.15 -19.28
N PRO A 234 -1.33 7.18 -20.05
CA PRO A 234 -0.58 5.97 -20.42
C PRO A 234 0.57 6.25 -21.41
N ASP A 235 0.52 7.40 -22.10
CA ASP A 235 1.56 7.91 -22.99
C ASP A 235 2.74 8.58 -22.25
N ARG A 236 2.76 8.59 -20.92
CA ARG A 236 3.71 9.37 -20.12
C ARG A 236 4.31 8.62 -18.95
N ASP A 237 5.64 8.71 -18.82
CA ASP A 237 6.33 8.40 -17.57
C ASP A 237 5.72 9.21 -16.42
N SER A 238 5.19 8.48 -15.44
CA SER A 238 4.50 9.05 -14.29
C SER A 238 4.88 8.31 -13.02
N LEU A 239 5.28 9.04 -11.97
CA LEU A 239 5.52 8.48 -10.64
C LEU A 239 4.44 8.95 -9.65
N LEU A 240 4.06 8.05 -8.73
CA LEU A 240 3.26 8.38 -7.56
C LEU A 240 4.18 8.36 -6.33
N ILE A 241 4.30 9.49 -5.63
CA ILE A 241 5.02 9.56 -4.36
C ILE A 241 4.01 9.68 -3.22
N VAL A 242 3.85 8.62 -2.44
CA VAL A 242 2.96 8.61 -1.27
C VAL A 242 3.78 9.01 -0.04
N VAL A 243 3.24 9.93 0.77
CA VAL A 243 3.90 10.52 1.95
C VAL A 243 2.94 10.52 3.13
N ASP A 244 3.45 10.22 4.34
CA ASP A 244 2.69 10.38 5.58
C ASP A 244 2.92 11.78 6.17
N PRO A 245 1.86 12.61 6.30
CA PRO A 245 1.99 14.05 6.55
C PRO A 245 2.02 14.44 8.03
N ASP A 246 1.66 13.54 8.94
CA ASP A 246 1.55 13.77 10.38
C ASP A 246 2.90 13.70 11.12
N LEU A 247 4.00 13.67 10.36
CA LEU A 247 5.37 13.49 10.86
C LEU A 247 6.22 14.74 10.68
N SER A 248 6.96 15.09 11.74
CA SER A 248 8.05 16.07 11.68
C SER A 248 9.31 15.39 11.14
N PHE A 249 9.54 15.52 9.83
CA PHE A 249 10.81 15.13 9.21
C PHE A 249 11.85 16.24 9.35
N LYS A 250 13.12 15.85 9.44
CA LYS A 250 14.24 16.73 9.08
C LYS A 250 14.12 17.15 7.60
N PRO A 251 14.80 18.22 7.16
CA PRO A 251 14.88 18.56 5.75
C PRO A 251 15.27 17.34 4.90
N TRP A 252 14.52 17.08 3.83
CA TRP A 252 14.82 15.95 2.96
C TRP A 252 16.15 16.18 2.23
N ASP A 253 17.01 15.16 2.25
CA ASP A 253 18.16 15.08 1.36
C ASP A 253 17.65 14.79 -0.06
N LEU A 254 17.64 15.84 -0.88
CA LEU A 254 17.17 15.73 -2.27
C LEU A 254 18.15 14.93 -3.12
N ASP A 255 19.45 15.00 -2.86
CA ASP A 255 20.45 14.27 -3.64
C ASP A 255 20.34 12.77 -3.35
N ALA A 256 20.10 12.38 -2.10
CA ALA A 256 19.77 11.01 -1.73
C ALA A 256 18.46 10.53 -2.38
N ILE A 257 17.40 11.34 -2.35
CA ILE A 257 16.13 11.02 -3.01
C ILE A 257 16.29 10.85 -4.53
N LEU A 258 17.06 11.73 -5.18
CA LEU A 258 17.32 11.69 -6.63
C LEU A 258 18.18 10.47 -7.01
N GLN A 259 19.18 10.12 -6.20
CA GLN A 259 19.94 8.87 -6.37
C GLN A 259 19.06 7.63 -6.32
N GLY A 260 18.03 7.61 -5.47
CA GLY A 260 17.05 6.53 -5.47
C GLY A 260 16.14 6.55 -6.69
N LEU A 261 15.63 7.73 -7.07
CA LEU A 261 14.75 7.85 -8.23
C LEU A 261 15.43 7.50 -9.55
N TYR A 262 16.77 7.60 -9.64
CA TYR A 262 17.59 7.05 -10.74
C TYR A 262 17.16 5.64 -11.15
N TYR A 263 16.91 4.76 -10.17
CA TYR A 263 16.63 3.34 -10.44
C TYR A 263 15.31 3.10 -11.18
N PHE A 264 14.34 4.03 -11.15
CA PHE A 264 13.13 3.91 -11.97
C PHE A 264 13.39 4.17 -13.46
N ARG A 265 14.46 4.90 -13.79
CA ARG A 265 14.88 5.13 -15.17
C ARG A 265 15.56 3.89 -15.74
N ASP A 266 16.48 3.31 -14.98
CA ASP A 266 17.39 2.26 -15.47
C ASP A 266 16.88 0.85 -15.22
N ARG A 267 15.86 0.68 -14.37
CA ARG A 267 15.12 -0.58 -14.17
C ARG A 267 13.64 -0.34 -14.48
N PRO A 268 13.19 -0.45 -15.74
CA PRO A 268 11.79 -0.28 -16.12
C PRO A 268 10.82 -1.18 -15.34
N GLU A 269 11.27 -2.36 -14.93
CA GLU A 269 10.53 -3.34 -14.15
C GLU A 269 10.30 -2.88 -12.70
N LEU A 270 11.07 -1.92 -12.18
CA LEU A 270 10.91 -1.39 -10.83
C LEU A 270 9.51 -0.79 -10.64
N GLN A 271 8.80 -1.30 -9.64
CA GLN A 271 7.41 -0.96 -9.35
C GLN A 271 7.27 -0.07 -8.13
N SER A 272 8.06 -0.28 -7.08
CA SER A 272 8.14 0.63 -5.93
C SER A 272 9.55 0.78 -5.38
N LEU A 273 9.83 1.98 -4.84
CA LEU A 273 11.05 2.29 -4.10
C LEU A 273 10.72 3.12 -2.86
N CYS A 274 10.93 2.52 -1.70
CA CYS A 274 10.71 3.14 -0.40
C CYS A 274 11.96 3.86 0.07
N ALA A 275 11.79 5.01 0.72
CA ALA A 275 12.88 5.62 1.49
C ALA A 275 13.09 4.81 2.78
N HIS A 276 14.33 4.75 3.24
CA HIS A 276 14.63 4.37 4.61
C HIS A 276 14.35 5.57 5.53
N THR A 277 13.47 5.37 6.50
CA THR A 277 13.05 6.40 7.46
C THR A 277 13.59 6.00 8.83
N THR A 278 14.32 6.90 9.50
CA THR A 278 14.97 6.65 10.80
C THR A 278 14.38 7.52 11.90
N SER A 279 14.42 7.04 13.13
CA SER A 279 14.12 7.79 14.35
C SER A 279 14.94 7.20 15.49
N HIS A 280 15.83 7.96 16.12
CA HIS A 280 16.79 7.45 17.14
C HIS A 280 17.67 6.31 16.62
N ASP A 281 18.13 6.46 15.38
CA ASP A 281 18.96 5.50 14.67
C ASP A 281 18.31 4.11 14.50
N VAL A 282 17.02 3.98 14.85
CA VAL A 282 16.19 2.81 14.57
C VAL A 282 15.21 3.08 13.44
N ILE A 283 14.88 2.00 12.74
CA ILE A 283 13.95 2.01 11.60
C ILE A 283 12.58 2.50 12.05
N TYR A 284 12.14 3.62 11.46
CA TYR A 284 10.84 4.20 11.70
C TYR A 284 9.74 3.36 11.02
N ASP A 285 8.87 2.79 11.84
CA ASP A 285 7.81 1.83 11.49
C ASP A 285 8.29 0.49 10.91
N ASN A 286 8.90 -0.33 11.78
CA ASN A 286 9.19 -1.75 11.53
C ASN A 286 7.98 -2.59 11.11
N CYS A 287 6.73 -2.18 11.37
CA CYS A 287 5.54 -2.93 10.95
C CYS A 287 5.32 -2.88 9.42
N THR A 288 6.10 -2.06 8.71
CA THR A 288 5.95 -1.81 7.29
C THR A 288 7.05 -2.39 6.41
N LEU A 289 8.06 -3.06 6.98
CA LEU A 289 9.07 -3.77 6.20
C LEU A 289 8.79 -5.28 6.22
N VAL A 290 8.59 -5.88 5.04
CA VAL A 290 8.52 -7.34 4.89
C VAL A 290 9.74 -7.81 4.12
N PHE A 291 10.78 -8.19 4.86
CA PHE A 291 11.82 -9.08 4.37
C PHE A 291 11.27 -10.53 4.32
N GLN A 292 11.95 -11.40 3.57
CA GLN A 292 11.46 -12.77 3.34
C GLN A 292 11.28 -13.54 4.65
N ARG A 293 10.09 -14.13 4.85
CA ARG A 293 9.84 -15.00 6.00
C ARG A 293 10.33 -16.43 5.75
N THR A 294 11.50 -16.76 6.27
CA THR A 294 11.44 -17.68 7.42
C THR A 294 10.82 -16.86 8.56
N ARG A 295 9.71 -17.34 9.12
CA ARG A 295 8.88 -16.56 10.06
C ARG A 295 9.75 -15.93 11.13
N LEU A 296 9.68 -14.60 11.35
CA LEU A 296 9.63 -13.91 12.65
C LEU A 296 9.90 -12.40 12.57
N PHE A 297 9.00 -11.59 13.15
CA PHE A 297 9.28 -10.29 13.80
C PHE A 297 8.12 -9.93 14.76
N SER A 298 7.62 -10.95 15.47
CA SER A 298 6.54 -10.82 16.46
C SER A 298 6.70 -11.92 17.53
N GLN A 299 7.82 -11.86 18.28
CA GLN A 299 8.33 -12.84 19.26
C GLN A 299 9.06 -14.07 18.69
N VAL A 300 10.41 -14.03 18.70
CA VAL A 300 11.41 -15.13 18.83
C VAL A 300 12.70 -14.81 18.06
N SER A 301 13.81 -15.28 18.62
CA SER A 301 15.22 -15.02 18.27
C SER A 301 15.68 -15.43 16.88
N ARG A 302 16.72 -14.72 16.41
CA ARG A 302 17.55 -14.90 15.20
C ARG A 302 17.04 -14.18 13.94
N GLU A 303 17.53 -12.96 13.83
CA GLU A 303 17.49 -12.12 12.64
C GLU A 303 18.21 -12.80 11.46
N SER A 304 17.82 -12.46 10.23
CA SER A 304 18.62 -12.78 9.04
C SER A 304 19.97 -12.06 9.14
N THR A 305 21.09 -12.69 8.73
CA THR A 305 22.41 -12.03 8.76
C THR A 305 22.43 -10.70 8.00
N ILE A 306 21.71 -10.63 6.88
CA ILE A 306 21.54 -9.38 6.12
C ILE A 306 20.84 -8.31 6.97
N VAL A 307 19.88 -8.69 7.83
CA VAL A 307 19.14 -7.76 8.70
C VAL A 307 19.91 -7.44 9.99
N SER A 308 20.70 -8.37 10.55
CA SER A 308 21.60 -8.05 11.66
C SER A 308 22.74 -7.12 11.23
N ASP A 309 23.19 -7.22 9.98
CA ASP A 309 24.14 -6.29 9.38
C ASP A 309 23.47 -4.92 9.08
N PHE A 310 22.14 -4.88 8.89
CA PHE A 310 21.35 -3.62 8.84
C PHE A 310 20.97 -3.05 10.21
N ASN A 311 21.16 -3.79 11.32
CA ASN A 311 21.15 -3.27 12.70
C ASN A 311 22.46 -2.54 13.05
N THR A 312 23.38 -2.36 12.11
CA THR A 312 24.54 -1.48 12.28
C THR A 312 24.10 -0.01 12.26
N THR A 313 24.60 0.79 13.20
CA THR A 313 24.29 2.22 13.36
C THR A 313 24.83 3.11 12.23
N ALA A 314 25.55 2.54 11.25
CA ALA A 314 26.02 3.23 10.07
C ALA A 314 26.11 2.24 8.90
N GLN A 315 25.15 2.30 7.99
CA GLN A 315 25.20 1.51 6.76
C GLN A 315 26.23 2.10 5.78
N PRO A 316 26.95 1.28 5.00
CA PRO A 316 27.91 1.78 4.02
C PRO A 316 27.25 2.74 3.01
N PRO A 317 27.80 3.96 2.81
CA PRO A 317 27.22 4.91 1.88
C PRO A 317 27.28 4.37 0.44
N GLY A 318 26.19 4.54 -0.31
CA GLY A 318 26.11 4.15 -1.72
C GLY A 318 25.76 2.67 -1.97
N LEU A 319 25.27 1.94 -0.97
CA LEU A 319 24.64 0.63 -1.21
C LEU A 319 23.47 0.77 -2.21
N PRO A 320 23.30 -0.17 -3.15
CA PRO A 320 22.14 -0.18 -4.02
C PRO A 320 20.87 -0.64 -3.26
N PRO A 321 19.68 -0.33 -3.78
CA PRO A 321 18.43 -0.76 -3.17
C PRO A 321 18.32 -2.28 -3.01
N VAL A 322 17.72 -2.68 -1.90
CA VAL A 322 17.49 -4.07 -1.51
C VAL A 322 16.07 -4.46 -1.88
N LYS A 323 15.89 -5.51 -2.67
CA LYS A 323 14.54 -6.01 -2.98
C LYS A 323 13.87 -6.57 -1.73
N VAL A 324 12.59 -6.27 -1.55
CA VAL A 324 11.76 -6.66 -0.38
C VAL A 324 10.41 -7.24 -0.84
N ALA A 325 9.71 -7.96 0.04
CA ALA A 325 8.35 -8.43 -0.25
C ALA A 325 7.28 -7.33 -0.07
N GLY A 326 7.68 -6.21 0.54
CA GLY A 326 6.89 -4.99 0.63
C GLY A 326 7.55 -3.99 1.56
N CYS A 327 7.44 -2.72 1.23
CA CYS A 327 7.80 -1.59 2.08
C CYS A 327 6.79 -0.45 1.88
N PHE A 328 6.53 0.31 2.95
CA PHE A 328 6.02 1.68 2.90
C PHE A 328 6.13 2.24 4.32
N GLN A 329 7.14 3.05 4.60
CA GLN A 329 7.28 3.68 5.92
C GLN A 329 6.47 4.97 5.96
N ALA A 330 7.11 6.07 5.59
CA ALA A 330 6.49 7.39 5.52
C ALA A 330 6.74 8.12 4.19
N PHE A 331 7.56 7.55 3.31
CA PHE A 331 7.80 8.00 1.95
C PHE A 331 7.97 6.77 1.04
N THR A 332 7.25 6.70 -0.07
CA THR A 332 7.49 5.69 -1.12
C THR A 332 7.12 6.22 -2.49
N ALA A 333 7.99 5.97 -3.46
CA ALA A 333 7.71 6.18 -4.87
C ALA A 333 7.19 4.89 -5.51
N TYR A 334 6.22 5.00 -6.42
CA TYR A 334 5.66 3.93 -7.22
C TYR A 334 5.66 4.32 -8.70
N ARG A 335 5.85 3.36 -9.60
CA ARG A 335 5.59 3.60 -11.02
C ARG A 335 4.08 3.60 -11.25
N LEU A 336 3.52 4.74 -11.67
CA LEU A 336 2.06 4.91 -11.73
C LEU A 336 1.41 4.04 -12.81
N SER A 337 2.12 3.70 -13.90
CA SER A 337 1.63 2.80 -14.95
C SER A 337 1.19 1.45 -14.41
N HIS A 338 2.07 0.74 -13.70
CA HIS A 338 1.77 -0.56 -13.08
C HIS A 338 0.55 -0.50 -12.15
N LEU A 339 0.45 0.54 -11.32
CA LEU A 339 -0.68 0.74 -10.42
C LEU A 339 -1.99 0.98 -11.19
N ALA A 340 -1.95 1.84 -12.21
CA ALA A 340 -3.11 2.33 -12.93
C ALA A 340 -3.62 1.36 -14.02
N GLU A 341 -2.75 0.55 -14.62
CA GLU A 341 -3.13 -0.48 -15.60
C GLU A 341 -3.87 -1.63 -14.92
N GLN A 342 -3.32 -2.13 -13.81
CA GLN A 342 -3.90 -3.23 -13.03
C GLN A 342 -5.01 -2.77 -12.06
N LYS A 343 -5.23 -1.44 -11.94
CA LYS A 343 -6.16 -0.82 -10.98
C LYS A 343 -5.94 -1.31 -9.54
N LEU A 344 -4.67 -1.38 -9.13
CA LEU A 344 -4.31 -1.81 -7.78
C LEU A 344 -4.81 -0.79 -6.75
N GLU A 345 -5.28 -1.27 -5.61
CA GLU A 345 -5.71 -0.42 -4.50
C GLU A 345 -5.38 -1.11 -3.18
N TYR A 346 -5.19 -0.33 -2.11
CA TYR A 346 -4.99 -0.81 -0.75
C TYR A 346 -6.16 -1.69 -0.28
N GLY A 347 -5.88 -2.69 0.54
CA GLY A 347 -6.91 -3.59 1.06
C GLY A 347 -6.31 -4.81 1.75
N PRO A 348 -6.32 -4.90 3.09
CA PRO A 348 -5.78 -6.04 3.82
C PRO A 348 -6.59 -7.31 3.54
N ALA A 349 -5.96 -8.48 3.63
CA ALA A 349 -6.67 -9.76 3.51
C ALA A 349 -7.72 -9.93 4.63
N ARG A 350 -8.69 -10.83 4.44
CA ARG A 350 -9.77 -11.06 5.43
C ARG A 350 -9.18 -11.50 6.78
N GLY A 351 -9.40 -10.69 7.81
CA GLY A 351 -8.92 -10.94 9.18
C GLY A 351 -7.49 -10.48 9.47
N GLU A 352 -6.78 -9.94 8.48
CA GLU A 352 -5.42 -9.42 8.61
C GLU A 352 -5.36 -8.13 9.44
N THR A 353 -4.28 -7.99 10.22
CA THR A 353 -3.98 -6.83 11.09
C THR A 353 -2.69 -6.10 10.69
N VAL A 354 -2.17 -6.37 9.49
CA VAL A 354 -0.97 -5.71 8.96
C VAL A 354 -1.30 -4.26 8.61
N CYS A 355 -0.31 -3.37 8.76
CA CYS A 355 -0.43 -1.97 8.39
C CYS A 355 -0.85 -1.84 6.91
N GLU A 356 -1.87 -1.01 6.62
CA GLU A 356 -2.44 -0.88 5.28
C GLU A 356 -1.39 -0.50 4.23
N HIS A 357 -0.37 0.24 4.67
CA HIS A 357 0.87 0.59 4.00
C HIS A 357 1.43 -0.54 3.13
N LEU A 358 1.46 -1.76 3.66
CA LEU A 358 2.00 -2.95 2.99
C LEU A 358 1.03 -3.59 1.98
N THR A 359 -0.27 -3.32 2.08
CA THR A 359 -1.28 -4.03 1.28
C THR A 359 -1.21 -3.68 -0.20
N LEU A 360 -0.82 -2.45 -0.54
CA LEU A 360 -0.50 -2.08 -1.93
C LEU A 360 0.83 -2.69 -2.39
N ALA A 361 1.90 -2.56 -1.59
CA ALA A 361 3.22 -3.06 -1.93
C ALA A 361 3.24 -4.58 -2.21
N ARG A 362 2.45 -5.38 -1.47
CA ARG A 362 2.32 -6.83 -1.68
C ARG A 362 1.57 -7.24 -2.96
N GLN A 363 0.95 -6.29 -3.68
CA GLN A 363 0.40 -6.51 -5.03
C GLN A 363 1.48 -6.29 -6.11
N LEU A 364 2.69 -5.90 -5.73
CA LEU A 364 3.83 -5.63 -6.61
C LEU A 364 4.91 -6.71 -6.46
N MET A 365 5.58 -7.01 -7.56
CA MET A 365 6.66 -8.01 -7.64
C MET A 365 8.04 -7.39 -7.45
N GLU A 366 8.20 -6.12 -7.85
CA GLU A 366 9.47 -5.38 -7.86
C GLU A 366 9.43 -4.21 -6.86
N ASN A 367 9.37 -4.55 -5.57
CA ASN A 367 9.49 -3.59 -4.46
C ASN A 367 10.94 -3.55 -3.94
N TYR A 368 11.48 -2.36 -3.75
CA TYR A 368 12.83 -2.17 -3.23
C TYR A 368 12.84 -1.15 -2.08
N LEU A 369 13.67 -1.41 -1.07
CA LEU A 369 14.02 -0.45 -0.02
C LEU A 369 15.34 0.21 -0.41
N ASP A 370 15.33 1.53 -0.55
CA ASP A 370 16.54 2.32 -0.74
C ASP A 370 17.08 2.76 0.62
N LEU A 371 18.30 2.34 0.90
CA LEU A 371 19.02 2.57 2.14
C LEU A 371 19.84 3.86 2.13
N GLY A 372 20.28 4.31 0.96
CA GLY A 372 20.94 5.62 0.81
C GLY A 372 19.94 6.77 0.85
N LYS A 373 18.67 6.49 0.56
CA LYS A 373 17.56 7.45 0.60
C LYS A 373 17.01 7.61 2.02
N GLU A 374 17.69 8.43 2.82
CA GLU A 374 17.27 8.73 4.17
C GLU A 374 16.20 9.84 4.24
N VAL A 375 15.14 9.58 5.01
CA VAL A 375 14.21 10.61 5.50
C VAL A 375 14.17 10.53 7.02
N VAL A 376 14.94 11.38 7.70
CA VAL A 376 15.04 11.33 9.17
C VAL A 376 13.78 11.92 9.82
N LYS A 377 13.24 11.25 10.82
CA LYS A 377 12.24 11.79 11.75
C LYS A 377 12.92 12.31 13.02
N GLU A 378 12.57 13.51 13.45
CA GLU A 378 13.07 14.07 14.72
C GLU A 378 12.40 13.40 15.94
N ASN A 379 13.11 13.33 17.08
CA ASN A 379 12.43 13.05 18.33
C ASN A 379 11.56 14.23 18.73
N GLU A 380 10.51 13.91 19.47
CA GLU A 380 9.96 14.89 20.39
C GLU A 380 10.91 14.96 21.59
N GLY A 381 11.54 16.12 21.80
CA GLY A 381 12.05 16.45 23.13
C GLY A 381 10.88 16.38 24.10
N GLY A 382 11.06 15.70 25.24
CA GLY A 382 9.98 15.46 26.19
C GLY A 382 9.34 16.76 26.68
N LEU A 383 8.02 16.83 26.57
CA LEU A 383 7.10 17.79 27.20
C LEU A 383 5.95 17.00 27.83
#